data_AF-A0A926HDM1-F1
#
_entry.id   AF-A0A926HDM1-F1
#
_cell.length_a   1.000
_cell.length_b   1.000
_cell.length_c   1.000
_cell.angle_alpha   90.00
_cell.angle_beta   90.00
_cell.angle_gamma   90.00
#
_symmetry.space_group_name_H-M   'P 1'
#
loop_
_entity.id
_entity.type
_entity.pdbx_description
1 polymer ?
#
loop_
_entity_poly.entity_id
_entity_poly.type
_entity_poly.pdbx_seq_one_letter_code
_entity_poly.pdbx_strand_id
1 'polypeptide(L)'
;MFVYHIHRLKESARLQFRWAPHTIGLAAVRPKDYELVGSVDAASPYAAWLALKDTAETLQLGDVLEAESGELRIYKYVGFEQAQWQLPEVKTADEGHLPLPPPASASQGIS
;
A
#
# COMPACT_ATOMS: atom_id res chain seq x y z
N MET A 1 15.56 2.59 -13.63
CA MET A 1 15.03 3.80 -12.97
C MET A 1 13.59 3.47 -12.62
N PHE A 2 13.21 3.67 -11.35
CA PHE A 2 11.90 3.30 -10.83
C PHE A 2 11.10 4.58 -10.56
N VAL A 3 9.82 4.57 -10.89
CA VAL A 3 8.92 5.67 -10.57
C VAL A 3 8.35 5.44 -9.17
N TYR A 4 8.48 6.46 -8.31
CA TYR A 4 7.87 6.51 -6.99
C TYR A 4 6.75 7.54 -6.97
N HIS A 5 5.54 7.12 -6.63
CA HIS A 5 4.40 8.01 -6.41
C HIS A 5 4.43 8.54 -4.99
N ILE A 6 4.26 9.86 -4.84
CA ILE A 6 4.34 10.56 -3.57
C ILE A 6 2.92 10.81 -3.06
N HIS A 7 2.56 10.11 -1.99
CA HIS A 7 1.28 10.24 -1.31
C HIS A 7 1.46 11.08 -0.06
N ARG A 8 0.91 12.29 -0.05
CA ARG A 8 0.96 13.20 1.09
C ARG A 8 -0.19 12.95 2.05
N LEU A 9 0.11 12.94 3.35
CA LEU A 9 -0.91 12.77 4.37
C LEU A 9 -1.72 14.07 4.54
N LYS A 10 -3.05 13.98 4.42
CA LYS A 10 -3.96 15.12 4.64
C LYS A 10 -3.86 15.62 6.08
N GLU A 11 -4.05 16.93 6.27
CA GLU A 11 -3.95 17.57 7.59
C GLU A 11 -4.83 16.90 8.67
N SER A 12 -6.07 16.54 8.31
CA SER A 12 -7.02 15.85 9.20
C SER A 12 -6.54 14.49 9.71
N ALA A 13 -5.75 13.77 8.90
CA ALA A 13 -5.18 12.48 9.27
C ALA A 13 -3.82 12.63 9.95
N ARG A 14 -3.09 13.71 9.64
CA ARG A 14 -1.83 14.08 10.28
C ARG A 14 -1.98 14.32 11.79
N LEU A 15 -3.08 14.93 12.18
CA LEU A 15 -3.46 15.08 13.59
C LEU A 15 -3.59 13.71 14.27
N GLN A 16 -4.20 12.71 13.63
CA GLN A 16 -4.31 11.36 14.22
C GLN A 16 -2.96 10.65 14.28
N PHE A 17 -2.11 10.79 13.26
CA PHE A 17 -0.78 10.20 13.23
C PHE A 17 0.12 10.71 14.35
N ARG A 18 -0.02 11.99 14.75
CA ARG A 18 0.74 12.59 15.84
C ARG A 18 0.39 12.03 17.23
N TRP A 19 -0.81 11.51 17.40
CA TRP A 19 -1.32 10.99 18.67
C TRP A 19 -1.34 9.46 18.71
N ALA A 20 -1.11 8.81 17.57
CA ALA A 20 -0.98 7.37 17.49
C ALA A 20 0.25 6.91 18.28
N PRO A 21 0.18 5.76 18.98
CA PRO A 21 1.37 5.16 19.57
C PRO A 21 2.43 5.02 18.48
N HIS A 22 3.67 5.42 18.79
CA HIS A 22 4.81 5.26 17.89
C HIS A 22 5.13 3.77 17.74
N THR A 23 4.29 3.05 17.03
CA THR A 23 4.45 1.62 16.79
C THR A 23 5.53 1.46 15.74
N ILE A 24 6.62 0.81 16.16
CA ILE A 24 7.66 0.32 15.27
C ILE A 24 7.10 -0.97 14.63
N GLY A 25 6.98 -1.02 13.31
CA GLY A 25 6.37 -2.16 12.63
C GLY A 25 5.95 -1.85 11.19
N LEU A 26 4.98 -2.61 10.67
CA LEU A 26 4.38 -2.34 9.37
C LEU A 26 3.33 -1.23 9.51
N ALA A 27 3.55 -0.08 8.88
CA ALA A 27 2.65 1.07 9.00
C ALA A 27 1.36 0.84 8.19
N ALA A 28 0.27 0.65 8.91
CA ALA A 28 -1.10 0.58 8.40
C ALA A 28 -1.56 1.97 7.92
N VAL A 29 -1.63 2.20 6.60
CA VAL A 29 -2.01 3.48 6.00
C VAL A 29 -3.30 3.35 5.20
N ARG A 30 -4.23 4.30 5.29
CA ARG A 30 -5.52 4.22 4.55
C ARG A 30 -5.46 5.15 3.33
N PRO A 31 -5.65 4.65 2.09
CA PRO A 31 -5.53 5.47 0.89
C PRO A 31 -6.35 6.77 0.92
N LYS A 32 -7.54 6.74 1.52
CA LYS A 32 -8.45 7.90 1.66
C LYS A 32 -7.84 9.10 2.41
N ASP A 33 -6.91 8.81 3.32
CA ASP A 33 -6.26 9.81 4.18
C ASP A 33 -5.09 10.51 3.47
N TYR A 34 -4.74 10.04 2.27
CA TYR A 34 -3.64 10.55 1.47
C TYR A 34 -4.15 11.22 0.20
N GLU A 35 -3.28 12.04 -0.39
CA GLU A 35 -3.45 12.65 -1.70
C GLU A 35 -2.17 12.45 -2.52
N LEU A 36 -2.31 12.06 -3.79
CA LEU A 36 -1.18 11.93 -4.70
C LEU A 36 -0.72 13.34 -5.09
N VAL A 37 0.46 13.74 -4.64
CA VAL A 37 1.00 15.09 -4.89
C VAL A 37 1.99 15.15 -6.04
N GLY A 38 2.54 14.00 -6.44
CA GLY A 38 3.49 13.94 -7.55
C GLY A 38 4.13 12.57 -7.68
N SER A 39 5.10 12.48 -8.59
CA SER A 39 5.90 11.29 -8.81
C SER A 39 7.35 11.67 -9.06
N VAL A 40 8.29 10.86 -8.60
CA VAL A 40 9.73 11.08 -8.78
C VAL A 40 10.39 9.81 -9.32
N ASP A 41 11.26 9.99 -10.32
CA ASP A 41 12.08 8.90 -10.84
C ASP A 41 13.36 8.77 -10.01
N ALA A 42 13.60 7.58 -9.47
CA ALA A 42 14.76 7.32 -8.61
C ALA A 42 15.22 5.86 -8.67
N ALA A 43 16.48 5.63 -8.30
CA ALA A 43 17.02 4.27 -8.17
C ALA A 43 16.61 3.57 -6.86
N SER A 44 16.16 4.34 -5.86
CA SER A 44 15.79 3.83 -4.53
C SER A 44 14.91 4.87 -3.81
N PRO A 45 14.16 4.49 -2.76
CA PRO A 45 13.38 5.45 -1.96
C PRO A 45 14.26 6.52 -1.29
N TYR A 46 15.50 6.18 -0.94
CA TYR A 46 16.45 7.16 -0.43
C TYR A 46 16.90 8.15 -1.50
N ALA A 47 17.11 7.69 -2.74
CA ALA A 47 17.41 8.57 -3.88
C ALA A 47 16.23 9.48 -4.21
N ALA A 48 14.99 8.98 -4.12
CA ALA A 48 13.77 9.79 -4.26
C ALA A 48 13.73 10.92 -3.20
N TRP A 49 13.97 10.59 -1.93
CA TRP A 49 14.08 11.60 -0.87
C TRP A 49 15.21 12.60 -1.13
N LEU A 50 16.39 12.14 -1.53
CA LEU A 50 17.53 12.99 -1.80
C LEU A 50 17.28 13.97 -2.96
N ALA A 51 16.49 13.56 -3.96
CA ALA A 51 16.08 14.43 -5.06
C ALA A 51 15.04 15.47 -4.63
N LEU A 52 14.15 15.13 -3.68
CA LEU A 52 13.07 16.00 -3.22
C LEU A 52 13.46 16.90 -2.04
N LYS A 53 14.48 16.55 -1.25
CA LYS A 53 14.77 17.24 0.03
C LYS A 53 15.11 18.73 -0.11
N ASP A 54 15.55 19.16 -1.29
CA ASP A 54 15.95 20.54 -1.60
C ASP A 54 14.87 21.30 -2.40
N THR A 55 13.74 20.64 -2.69
CA THR A 55 12.65 21.22 -3.47
C THR A 55 11.46 21.57 -2.57
N ALA A 56 10.51 22.35 -3.12
CA ALA A 56 9.23 22.61 -2.46
C ALA A 56 8.38 21.33 -2.25
N GLU A 57 8.73 20.23 -2.92
CA GLU A 57 8.08 18.94 -2.85
C GLU A 57 8.76 17.97 -1.88
N THR A 58 9.60 18.50 -0.98
CA THR A 58 10.25 17.72 0.07
C THR A 58 9.27 16.82 0.82
N LEU A 59 9.69 15.58 1.06
CA LEU A 59 8.87 14.60 1.77
C LEU A 59 8.68 15.05 3.20
N GLN A 60 7.42 15.12 3.61
CA GLN A 60 7.07 15.49 4.97
C GLN A 60 6.81 14.25 5.81
N LEU A 61 6.91 14.41 7.12
CA LEU A 61 6.68 13.30 8.03
C LEU A 61 5.26 12.75 7.88
N GLY A 62 5.17 11.44 7.69
CA GLY A 62 3.95 10.72 7.39
C GLY A 62 3.66 10.54 5.90
N ASP A 63 4.41 11.16 5.00
CA ASP A 63 4.24 10.96 3.55
C ASP A 63 4.66 9.54 3.17
N VAL A 64 4.00 8.96 2.16
CA VAL A 64 4.21 7.60 1.69
C VAL A 64 4.76 7.63 0.27
N LEU A 65 5.84 6.90 0.03
CA LEU A 65 6.34 6.58 -1.30
C LEU A 65 5.80 5.22 -1.73
N GLU A 66 5.12 5.19 -2.87
CA GLU A 66 4.67 3.96 -3.51
C GLU A 66 5.56 3.67 -4.71
N ALA A 67 6.27 2.54 -4.66
CA ALA A 67 7.03 2.05 -5.79
C ALA A 67 6.10 1.46 -6.86
N GLU A 68 6.54 1.43 -8.12
CA GLU A 68 5.81 0.79 -9.22
C GLU A 68 5.51 -0.70 -8.97
N SER A 69 6.32 -1.37 -8.12
CA SER A 69 6.09 -2.75 -7.66
C SER A 69 4.93 -2.89 -6.66
N GLY A 70 4.33 -1.80 -6.20
CA GLY A 70 3.30 -1.76 -5.14
C GLY A 70 3.87 -1.73 -3.72
N GLU A 71 5.20 -1.65 -3.56
CA GLU A 71 5.83 -1.54 -2.25
C GLU A 71 5.66 -0.12 -1.70
N LEU A 72 5.15 -0.02 -0.47
CA LEU A 72 4.89 1.27 0.18
C LEU A 72 5.89 1.52 1.29
N ARG A 73 6.41 2.74 1.34
CA ARG A 73 7.32 3.18 2.40
C ARG A 73 6.88 4.51 2.96
N ILE A 74 6.59 4.55 4.25
CA ILE A 74 6.27 5.77 4.97
C ILE A 74 7.56 6.46 5.44
N TYR A 75 7.61 7.78 5.27
CA TYR A 75 8.70 8.62 5.76
C TYR A 75 8.46 9.06 7.21
N LYS A 76 9.35 8.64 8.11
CA LYS A 76 9.33 8.92 9.56
C LYS A 76 10.61 9.63 10.01
N TYR A 77 10.65 10.06 11.28
CA TYR A 77 11.83 10.71 11.88
C TYR A 77 13.13 9.90 11.75
N VAL A 78 13.03 8.56 11.79
CA VAL A 78 14.18 7.65 11.72
C VAL A 78 14.53 7.22 10.28
N GLY A 79 13.78 7.69 9.28
CA GLY A 79 13.93 7.29 7.88
C GLY A 79 12.69 6.63 7.31
N PHE A 80 12.88 5.69 6.38
CA PHE A 80 11.80 4.98 5.71
C PHE A 80 11.43 3.68 6.42
N GLU A 81 10.14 3.46 6.63
CA GLU A 81 9.60 2.22 7.19
C GLU A 81 8.61 1.60 6.19
N GLN A 82 8.50 0.27 6.18
CA GLN A 82 7.51 -0.41 5.34
C GLN A 82 6.09 -0.06 5.78
N ALA A 83 5.25 0.23 4.80
CA ALA A 83 3.85 0.54 4.97
C ALA A 83 2.99 -0.40 4.13
N GLN A 84 1.70 -0.45 4.41
CA GLN A 84 0.73 -1.15 3.58
C GLN A 84 -0.60 -0.42 3.58
N TRP A 85 -1.22 -0.37 2.40
CA TRP A 85 -2.60 0.10 2.28
C TRP A 85 -3.53 -0.80 3.10
N GLN A 86 -4.12 -0.25 4.14
CA GLN A 86 -5.28 -0.81 4.83
C GLN A 86 -6.51 -0.49 4.00
N LEU A 87 -6.80 -1.35 3.02
CA LEU A 87 -8.10 -1.35 2.38
C LEU A 87 -9.10 -1.95 3.38
N PRO A 88 -10.25 -1.29 3.64
CA PRO A 88 -11.34 -1.99 4.30
C PRO A 88 -11.68 -3.20 3.43
N GLU A 89 -11.80 -4.39 4.05
CA GLU A 89 -12.20 -5.61 3.36
C GLU A 89 -13.47 -5.35 2.55
N VAL A 90 -13.31 -5.10 1.25
CA VAL A 90 -14.37 -5.38 0.30
C VAL A 90 -14.42 -6.89 0.32
N LYS A 91 -15.42 -7.41 1.03
CA LYS A 91 -15.84 -8.81 0.97
C LYS A 91 -15.80 -9.23 -0.50
N THR A 92 -14.71 -9.87 -0.91
CA THR A 92 -14.55 -10.38 -2.26
C THR A 92 -15.65 -11.42 -2.38
N ALA A 93 -16.74 -11.06 -3.07
CA ALA A 93 -17.69 -12.03 -3.56
C ALA A 93 -17.00 -12.76 -4.71
N ASP A 94 -16.07 -13.66 -4.37
CA ASP A 94 -15.54 -14.67 -5.26
C ASP A 94 -15.57 -16.00 -4.50
N GLU A 95 -16.76 -16.60 -4.45
CA GLU A 95 -16.88 -18.04 -4.27
C GLU A 95 -17.42 -18.63 -5.57
N GLY A 96 -16.56 -19.43 -6.19
CA GLY A 96 -16.68 -19.93 -7.55
C GLY A 96 -17.95 -20.70 -7.84
N HIS A 97 -18.61 -20.31 -8.93
CA HIS A 97 -19.43 -21.23 -9.68
C HIS A 97 -18.49 -22.17 -10.48
N LEU A 98 -17.99 -23.21 -9.81
CA LEU A 98 -17.47 -24.38 -10.51
C LEU A 98 -18.69 -25.17 -11.02
N PRO A 99 -18.89 -25.35 -12.34
CA PRO A 99 -19.87 -26.32 -12.80
C PRO A 99 -19.38 -27.70 -12.36
N LEU A 100 -20.13 -28.31 -11.44
CA LEU A 100 -19.99 -29.68 -10.98
C LEU A 100 -19.84 -30.58 -12.23
N PRO A 101 -18.80 -31.43 -12.35
CA PRO A 101 -18.81 -32.43 -13.41
C PRO A 101 -20.01 -33.38 -13.17
N PRO A 102 -20.75 -33.80 -14.20
CA PRO A 102 -21.80 -34.79 -14.03
C PRO A 102 -21.18 -36.08 -13.48
N PRO A 103 -21.86 -36.80 -12.55
CA PRO A 103 -21.34 -38.06 -12.07
C PRO A 103 -21.21 -39.03 -13.24
N ALA A 104 -19.98 -39.50 -13.47
CA ALA A 104 -19.67 -40.56 -14.41
C ALA A 104 -20.39 -41.84 -13.94
N SER A 105 -21.53 -42.14 -14.55
CA SER A 105 -22.23 -43.39 -14.35
C SER A 105 -21.48 -44.49 -15.12
N ALA A 106 -20.50 -45.10 -14.46
CA ALA A 106 -19.83 -46.30 -14.97
C ALA A 106 -19.97 -47.46 -13.96
N SER A 107 -20.85 -48.37 -14.36
CA SER A 107 -20.73 -49.83 -14.23
C SER A 107 -21.13 -50.56 -12.94
N GLN A 108 -22.21 -51.31 -13.12
CA GLN A 108 -22.35 -52.77 -12.90
C GLN A 108 -22.52 -53.32 -11.47
N GLY A 109 -23.61 -54.08 -11.28
CA GLY A 109 -23.52 -55.34 -10.55
C GLY A 109 -24.78 -55.84 -9.83
N ILE A 110 -25.36 -56.92 -10.37
CA ILE A 110 -25.85 -58.12 -9.65
C ILE A 110 -27.14 -57.98 -8.82
N SER A 111 -28.25 -58.51 -9.34
CA SER A 111 -28.88 -59.73 -8.79
C SER A 111 -29.84 -60.38 -9.78
#